data_AF-A0A4Y6KTU0-F1
#
_entry.id   AF-A0A4Y6KTU0-F1
#
_cell.length_a   1.000
_cell.length_b   1.000
_cell.length_c   1.000
_cell.angle_alpha   90.00
_cell.angle_beta   90.00
_cell.angle_gamma   90.00
#
_symmetry.space_group_name_H-M   'P 1'
#
loop_
_entity.id
_entity.type
_entity.pdbx_description
1 polymer ?
#
loop_
_entity_poly.entity_id
_entity_poly.type
_entity_poly.pdbx_seq_one_letter_code
_entity_poly.pdbx_strand_id
1 'polypeptide(L)' 'MSDSIKVVQAPSVPVMHWRLFAELVGVEEGVMRGMCEKGHVPVVQIGKHRFINLAKLHADCMSAPDRDL' A
#
# COMPACT_ATOMS: atom_id res chain seq x y z
N MET A 1 -4.17 -18.28 26.63
CA MET A 1 -5.17 -17.33 26.10
C MET A 1 -4.69 -16.98 24.71
N SER A 2 -5.37 -17.47 23.68
CA SER A 2 -4.95 -17.28 22.28
C SER A 2 -5.45 -15.92 21.82
N ASP A 3 -4.54 -14.96 21.65
CA ASP A 3 -4.88 -13.67 21.05
C ASP A 3 -5.43 -13.92 19.64
N SER A 4 -6.73 -13.66 19.48
CA SER A 4 -7.36 -13.73 18.18
C SER A 4 -6.84 -12.57 17.35
N ILE A 5 -6.11 -12.87 16.28
CA ILE A 5 -5.70 -11.87 15.28
C ILE A 5 -6.97 -11.19 14.79
N LYS A 6 -7.13 -9.91 15.15
CA LYS A 6 -8.18 -9.08 14.57
C LYS A 6 -7.80 -8.80 13.14
N VAL A 7 -8.43 -9.51 12.20
CA VAL A 7 -8.32 -9.21 10.78
C VAL A 7 -8.97 -7.85 10.55
N VAL A 8 -8.15 -6.82 10.38
CA VAL A 8 -8.62 -5.52 9.92
C VAL A 8 -8.95 -5.68 8.43
N GLN A 9 -10.25 -5.79 8.13
CA GLN A 9 -10.72 -5.70 6.76
C GLN A 9 -10.45 -4.28 6.25
N ALA A 10 -9.52 -4.15 5.30
CA ALA A 10 -9.28 -2.88 4.64
C ALA A 10 -10.54 -2.42 3.89
N PRO A 11 -10.83 -1.11 3.83
CA PRO A 11 -11.95 -0.60 3.05
C PRO A 11 -11.83 -1.04 1.58
N SER A 12 -12.94 -1.45 0.97
CA SER A 12 -12.98 -1.75 -0.48
C SER A 12 -12.96 -0.45 -1.28
N VAL A 13 -11.77 0.15 -1.37
CA VAL A 13 -11.50 1.36 -2.15
C VAL A 13 -10.39 1.08 -3.16
N PRO A 14 -10.48 1.60 -4.40
CA PRO A 14 -9.48 1.34 -5.43
C PRO A 14 -8.16 2.07 -5.16
N VAL A 15 -8.20 3.13 -4.34
CA VAL A 15 -7.06 3.97 -4.01
C VAL A 15 -7.07 4.36 -2.53
N MET A 16 -5.88 4.58 -1.96
CA MET A 16 -5.72 5.02 -0.58
C MET A 16 -4.67 6.11 -0.46
N HIS A 17 -4.89 7.11 0.39
CA HIS A 17 -3.89 8.16 0.60
C HIS A 17 -2.58 7.55 1.09
N TRP A 18 -1.45 7.94 0.49
CA TRP A 18 -0.15 7.30 0.74
C TRP A 18 0.26 7.28 2.22
N ARG A 19 -0.12 8.32 2.97
CA ARG A 19 0.18 8.44 4.40
C ARG A 19 -0.56 7.39 5.25
N LEU A 20 -1.86 7.18 4.96
CA LEU A 20 -2.65 6.13 5.63
C LEU A 20 -2.13 4.74 5.24
N PHE A 21 -1.75 4.56 3.98
CA PHE A 21 -1.14 3.30 3.54
C PHE A 21 0.16 3.02 4.30
N ALA A 22 1.04 4.00 4.46
CA ALA A 22 2.29 3.89 5.23
C ALA A 22 2.04 3.41 6.66
N GLU A 23 1.06 4.02 7.34
CA GLU A 23 0.63 3.65 8.69
C GLU A 23 0.14 2.20 8.74
N LEU A 24 -0.73 1.80 7.82
CA LEU A 24 -1.31 0.44 7.79
C LEU A 24 -0.28 -0.65 7.49
N VAL A 25 0.75 -0.35 6.68
CA VAL A 25 1.81 -1.33 6.36
C VAL A 25 2.99 -1.27 7.33
N GLY A 26 2.98 -0.36 8.32
CA GLY A 26 4.05 -0.22 9.30
C GLY A 26 5.36 0.35 8.74
N VAL A 27 5.29 1.20 7.71
CA VAL A 27 6.45 1.82 7.06
C VAL A 27 6.52 3.31 7.42
N GLU A 28 7.72 3.82 7.67
CA GLU A 28 7.94 5.25 7.93
C GLU A 28 7.44 6.12 6.76
N GLU A 29 6.81 7.25 7.07
CA GLU A 29 6.27 8.17 6.05
C GLU A 29 7.33 8.62 5.03
N GLY A 30 8.56 8.89 5.47
CA GLY A 30 9.67 9.27 4.60
C GLY A 30 10.02 8.18 3.58
N VAL A 31 10.02 6.92 4.02
CA VAL A 31 10.28 5.76 3.17
C VAL A 31 9.14 5.58 2.17
N MET A 32 7.88 5.57 2.62
CA MET A 32 6.73 5.41 1.71
C MET A 32 6.65 6.56 0.69
N ARG A 33 6.92 7.79 1.12
CA ARG A 33 6.98 8.94 0.22
C ARG A 33 8.09 8.77 -0.82
N GLY A 34 9.27 8.31 -0.42
CA GLY A 34 10.36 7.99 -1.34
C GLY A 34 9.98 6.88 -2.33
N MET A 35 9.27 5.84 -1.90
CA MET A 35 8.75 4.80 -2.78
C MET A 35 7.76 5.35 -3.80
N CYS A 36 6.86 6.26 -3.38
CA CYS A 36 5.93 6.93 -4.26
C CYS A 36 6.65 7.81 -5.30
N GLU A 37 7.66 8.58 -4.87
CA GLU A 37 8.42 9.49 -5.74
C GLU A 37 9.30 8.75 -6.75
N LYS A 38 9.86 7.59 -6.35
CA LYS A 38 10.70 6.74 -7.21
C LYS A 38 9.90 5.76 -8.08
N GLY A 39 8.57 5.69 -7.91
CA GLY A 39 7.71 4.78 -8.65
C GLY A 39 7.85 3.30 -8.25
N HIS A 40 8.30 3.02 -7.02
CA HIS A 40 8.39 1.65 -6.49
C HIS A 40 7.02 1.07 -6.10
N VAL A 41 6.02 1.93 -5.91
CA VAL A 41 4.62 1.54 -5.70
C VAL A 41 3.74 2.22 -6.74
N PRO A 42 2.63 1.59 -7.16
CA PRO A 42 1.74 2.18 -8.15
C PRO A 42 0.97 3.35 -7.50
N VAL A 43 1.12 4.55 -8.07
CA VAL A 43 0.53 5.79 -7.54
C VAL A 43 -0.41 6.40 -8.58
N VAL A 44 -1.55 6.92 -8.13
CA VAL A 44 -2.44 7.80 -8.91
C VAL A 44 -2.42 9.18 -8.29
N GLN A 45 -2.25 10.21 -9.13
CA GLN A 45 -2.38 11.60 -8.72
C GLN A 45 -3.81 12.09 -8.99
N ILE A 46 -4.48 12.58 -7.96
CA ILE A 46 -5.82 13.18 -8.06
C ILE A 46 -5.71 14.60 -7.51
N GLY A 47 -5.79 15.59 -8.41
CA GLY A 47 -5.48 16.98 -8.08
C GLY A 47 -4.03 17.13 -7.59
N LYS A 48 -3.87 17.70 -6.39
CA LYS A 48 -2.56 17.90 -5.73
C LYS A 48 -2.16 16.73 -4.82
N HIS A 49 -2.99 15.71 -4.70
CA HIS A 49 -2.78 14.59 -3.77
C HIS A 49 -2.32 13.33 -4.51
N ARG A 50 -1.56 12.50 -3.80
CA ARG A 50 -1.09 11.20 -4.29
C ARG A 50 -1.78 10.09 -3.50
N PHE A 51 -2.21 9.07 -4.22
CA PHE A 51 -2.85 7.89 -3.65
C PHE A 51 -2.15 6.65 -4.18
N ILE A 52 -2.01 5.63 -3.34
CA ILE A 52 -1.60 4.30 -3.77
C ILE A 52 -2.76 3.68 -4.55
N ASN A 53 -2.48 3.16 -5.74
CA ASN A 53 -3.43 2.36 -6.51
C ASN A 53 -3.49 0.95 -5.91
N LEU A 54 -4.42 0.72 -4.99
CA LEU A 54 -4.55 -0.54 -4.28
C LEU A 54 -4.97 -1.68 -5.21
N ALA A 55 -5.81 -1.40 -6.21
CA ALA A 55 -6.24 -2.41 -7.17
C ALA A 55 -5.04 -2.96 -7.97
N LYS A 56 -4.18 -2.07 -8.49
CA LYS A 56 -2.96 -2.48 -9.20
C LYS A 56 -1.96 -3.15 -8.27
N LEU A 57 -1.72 -2.57 -7.08
CA LEU A 57 -0.79 -3.15 -6.12
C LEU A 57 -1.19 -4.57 -5.73
N HIS A 58 -2.47 -4.80 -5.45
CA HIS A 58 -3.00 -6.13 -5.14
C HIS A 58 -2.79 -7.10 -6.31
N ALA A 59 -3.10 -6.70 -7.54
CA ALA A 59 -2.86 -7.53 -8.72
C ALA A 59 -1.37 -7.86 -8.90
N ASP A 60 -0.49 -6.87 -8.73
CA ASP A 60 0.96 -7.03 -8.83
C ASP A 60 1.45 -8.03 -7.78
N CYS A 61 1.00 -7.92 -6.53
CA CYS A 61 1.33 -8.85 -5.43
C CYS A 61 0.85 -10.28 -5.70
N MET A 62 -0.36 -10.45 -6.23
CA MET A 62 -0.91 -11.78 -6.56
C MET A 62 -0.24 -12.42 -7.79
N SER A 63 0.37 -11.60 -8.65
CA SER A 63 1.03 -12.04 -9.87
C SER A 63 2.54 -12.28 -9.72
N ALA A 64 3.16 -11.72 -8.68
CA ALA A 64 4.59 -11.83 -8.47
C ALA A 64 4.92 -13.28 -8.14
N PRO A 65 5.76 -13.98 -8.94
CA PRO A 65 6.35 -15.23 -8.46
C PRO A 65 7.18 -14.89 -7.22
N ASP A 66 7.12 -15.73 -6.20
CA ASP A 66 7.99 -15.63 -5.01
C ASP A 66 9.42 -15.47 -5.52
N ARG A 67 9.92 -14.24 -5.50
CA ARG A 67 11.32 -13.98 -5.78
C ARG A 67 11.99 -14.20 -4.44
N ASP A 68 12.60 -15.37 -4.31
CA ASP A 68 13.52 -15.71 -3.23
C ASP A 68 14.49 -14.52 -3.04
N LEU A 69 14.27 -13.79 -1.94
CA LEU A 69 15.22 -12.84 -1.38
C LEU A 69 16.20 -13.60 -0.48
#